data_AF-A0A256ZDJ2-F1
#
_entry.id   AF-A0A256ZDJ2-F1
#
_cell.length_a   1.000
_cell.length_b   1.000
_cell.length_c   1.000
_cell.angle_alpha   90.00
_cell.angle_beta   90.00
_cell.angle_gamma   90.00
#
_symmetry.space_group_name_H-M   'P 1'
#
loop_
_entity.id
_entity.type
_entity.pdbx_description
1 polymer ?
#
loop_
_entity_poly.entity_id
_entity_poly.type
_entity_poly.pdbx_seq_one_letter_code
_entity_poly.pdbx_strand_id
1 'polypeptide(L)'
;MVLRAPGEDTKGFLSKMIVGDVIMARKPGEAMKKWRELFHVTQAELAKKMGVSPSVISDYESGRRKSPGTKFIRKWVSALLAIDEARGGRLIM
;
A
#
# COMPACT_ATOMS: atom_id res chain seq x y z
N MET A 1 19.73 17.24 -14.98
CA MET A 1 18.31 16.93 -15.23
C MET A 1 18.19 15.43 -15.35
N VAL A 2 17.69 14.74 -14.31
CA VAL A 2 17.62 13.27 -14.29
C VAL A 2 16.36 12.87 -15.06
N LEU A 3 16.53 12.21 -16.20
CA LEU A 3 15.43 11.61 -16.95
C LEU A 3 14.92 10.41 -16.15
N ARG A 4 13.72 10.53 -15.59
CA ARG A 4 13.02 9.45 -14.91
C ARG A 4 12.53 8.43 -15.93
N ALA A 5 12.53 7.14 -15.55
CA ALA A 5 12.00 6.10 -16.41
C ALA A 5 10.49 6.28 -16.64
N PRO A 6 9.94 5.90 -17.82
CA PRO A 6 8.50 5.86 -18.03
C PRO A 6 7.83 5.02 -16.92
N GLY A 7 6.89 5.61 -16.18
CA GLY A 7 6.21 4.98 -15.02
C GLY A 7 6.77 5.33 -13.64
N GLU A 8 7.99 5.89 -13.54
CA GLU A 8 8.55 6.33 -12.25
C GLU A 8 7.76 7.52 -11.66
N ASP A 9 7.29 8.43 -12.52
CA ASP A 9 6.41 9.52 -12.12
C ASP A 9 5.02 9.03 -11.69
N THR A 10 4.46 8.03 -12.37
CA THR A 10 3.18 7.40 -12.02
C THR A 10 3.25 6.70 -10.68
N LYS A 11 4.30 5.89 -10.45
CA LYS A 11 4.54 5.20 -9.18
C LYS A 11 4.69 6.19 -8.01
N GLY A 12 5.44 7.27 -8.22
CA GLY A 12 5.63 8.32 -7.23
C GLY A 12 4.33 9.08 -6.91
N PHE A 13 3.54 9.40 -7.93
CA PHE A 13 2.24 10.05 -7.79
C PHE A 13 1.24 9.15 -7.03
N LEU A 14 1.08 7.89 -7.48
CA LEU A 14 0.18 6.93 -6.86
C LEU A 14 0.58 6.65 -5.40
N SER A 15 1.88 6.54 -5.10
CA SER A 15 2.36 6.40 -3.73
C SER A 15 1.89 7.56 -2.84
N LYS A 16 2.07 8.82 -3.29
CA LYS A 16 1.64 10.00 -2.53
C LYS A 16 0.13 10.05 -2.35
N MET A 17 -0.64 9.69 -3.38
CA MET A 17 -2.10 9.60 -3.29
C MET A 17 -2.55 8.59 -2.24
N ILE A 18 -2.03 7.36 -2.28
CA ILE A 18 -2.41 6.31 -1.34
C ILE A 18 -2.04 6.72 0.09
N VAL A 19 -0.82 7.24 0.29
CA VAL A 19 -0.38 7.73 1.61
C VAL A 19 -1.29 8.84 2.11
N GLY A 20 -1.63 9.81 1.26
CA GLY A 20 -2.52 10.91 1.61
C GLY A 20 -3.91 10.43 2.01
N ASP A 21 -4.52 9.54 1.22
CA ASP A 21 -5.84 8.97 1.51
C ASP A 21 -5.86 8.22 2.85
N VAL A 22 -4.86 7.36 3.11
CA VAL A 22 -4.76 6.61 4.38
C VAL A 22 -4.56 7.53 5.58
N ILE A 23 -3.72 8.56 5.48
CA ILE A 23 -3.44 9.49 6.59
C ILE A 23 -4.64 10.39 6.90
N MET A 24 -5.34 10.85 5.87
CA MET A 24 -6.48 11.77 6.01
C MET A 24 -7.80 11.05 6.36
N ALA A 25 -7.85 9.72 6.20
CA ALA A 25 -9.04 8.94 6.49
C ALA A 25 -9.40 8.96 7.99
N ARG A 26 -10.69 9.16 8.29
CA ARG A 26 -11.24 8.98 9.65
C ARG A 26 -10.98 7.58 10.20
N LYS A 27 -10.93 6.58 9.30
CA LYS A 27 -10.66 5.17 9.60
C LYS A 27 -9.54 4.66 8.69
N PRO A 28 -8.26 4.85 9.06
CA PRO A 28 -7.13 4.47 8.21
C PRO A 28 -7.13 2.99 7.79
N GLY A 29 -7.60 2.10 8.68
CA GLY A 29 -7.73 0.67 8.38
C GLY A 29 -8.67 0.35 7.20
N GLU A 30 -9.80 1.05 7.11
CA GLU A 30 -10.75 0.89 6.00
C GLU A 30 -10.16 1.42 4.68
N ALA A 31 -9.44 2.55 4.73
CA ALA A 31 -8.73 3.08 3.57
C ALA A 31 -7.62 2.12 3.09
N MET A 32 -6.85 1.55 4.02
CA MET A 32 -5.85 0.52 3.70
C MET A 32 -6.49 -0.68 3.02
N LYS A 33 -7.58 -1.22 3.59
CA LYS A 33 -8.31 -2.35 3.02
C LYS A 33 -8.75 -2.07 1.59
N LYS A 34 -9.38 -0.91 1.35
CA LYS A 34 -9.84 -0.46 0.04
C LYS A 34 -8.71 -0.49 -1.00
N TRP A 35 -7.57 0.13 -0.68
CA TRP A 35 -6.42 0.16 -1.59
C TRP A 35 -5.81 -1.22 -1.82
N ARG A 36 -5.68 -2.06 -0.79
CA ARG A 36 -5.23 -3.45 -0.95
C ARG A 36 -6.13 -4.22 -1.92
N GLU A 37 -7.45 -4.05 -1.80
CA GLU A 37 -8.44 -4.72 -2.66
C GLU A 37 -8.42 -4.21 -4.10
N LEU A 38 -8.23 -2.90 -4.31
CA LEU A 38 -8.02 -2.31 -5.63
C LEU A 38 -6.78 -2.87 -6.34
N PHE A 39 -5.73 -3.19 -5.59
CA PHE A 39 -4.53 -3.84 -6.10
C PHE A 39 -4.70 -5.36 -6.30
N HIS A 40 -5.87 -5.93 -5.95
CA HIS A 40 -6.13 -7.37 -5.96
C HIS A 40 -5.07 -8.16 -5.17
N VAL A 41 -4.67 -7.63 -4.01
CA VAL A 41 -3.68 -8.26 -3.13
C VAL A 41 -4.39 -8.85 -1.91
N THR A 42 -4.08 -10.10 -1.56
CA THR A 42 -4.59 -10.71 -0.34
C THR A 42 -3.82 -10.22 0.90
N GLN A 43 -4.42 -10.32 2.09
CA GLN A 43 -3.71 -10.00 3.34
C GLN A 43 -2.44 -10.84 3.51
N ALA A 44 -2.49 -12.12 3.11
CA ALA A 44 -1.36 -13.05 3.20
C ALA A 44 -0.20 -12.66 2.28
N GLU A 45 -0.50 -12.29 1.02
CA GLU A 45 0.53 -11.84 0.07
C GLU A 45 1.21 -10.55 0.54
N LEU A 46 0.42 -9.59 1.01
CA LEU A 46 0.95 -8.32 1.51
C LEU A 46 1.81 -8.53 2.75
N ALA A 47 1.33 -9.35 3.69
CA ALA A 47 2.07 -9.69 4.89
C ALA A 47 3.41 -10.39 4.57
N LYS A 48 3.39 -11.34 3.64
CA LYS A 48 4.60 -12.01 3.13
C LYS A 48 5.58 -11.00 2.54
N LYS A 49 5.11 -10.06 1.71
CA LYS A 49 5.97 -9.01 1.12
C LYS A 49 6.54 -8.05 2.17
N MET A 50 5.79 -7.78 3.23
CA MET A 50 6.18 -6.90 4.34
C MET A 50 7.04 -7.59 5.41
N GLY A 51 7.16 -8.91 5.39
CA GLY A 51 7.85 -9.68 6.44
C GLY A 51 7.13 -9.64 7.79
N VAL A 52 5.80 -9.61 7.78
CA VAL A 52 4.96 -9.62 9.00
C VAL A 52 3.94 -10.76 8.93
N SER A 53 3.26 -11.06 10.04
CA SER A 53 2.17 -12.04 10.03
C SER A 53 0.92 -11.45 9.34
N PRO A 54 0.08 -12.28 8.69
CA PRO A 54 -1.21 -11.83 8.12
C PRO A 54 -2.12 -11.17 9.16
N SER A 55 -2.02 -11.56 10.43
CA SER A 55 -2.76 -10.94 11.53
C SER A 55 -2.45 -9.46 11.70
N VAL A 56 -1.22 -8.99 11.43
CA VAL A 56 -0.88 -7.56 11.51
C VAL A 56 -1.67 -6.74 10.50
N ILE A 57 -1.85 -7.27 9.28
CA ILE A 57 -2.65 -6.62 8.25
C ILE A 57 -4.13 -6.62 8.66
N SER A 58 -4.62 -7.78 9.09
CA SER A 58 -6.01 -7.94 9.59
C SER A 58 -6.31 -7.01 10.77
N ASP A 59 -5.39 -6.82 11.71
CA ASP A 59 -5.56 -5.95 12.88
C ASP A 59 -5.77 -4.50 12.49
N TYR A 60 -5.02 -4.01 11.50
CA TYR A 60 -5.23 -2.66 10.96
C TYR A 60 -6.54 -2.56 10.19
N GLU A 61 -6.81 -3.48 9.26
CA GLU A 61 -7.99 -3.41 8.40
C GLU A 61 -9.32 -3.62 9.14
N SER A 62 -9.31 -4.34 10.26
CA SER A 62 -10.46 -4.51 11.14
C SER A 62 -10.62 -3.38 12.17
N GLY A 63 -9.64 -2.48 12.28
CA GLY A 63 -9.64 -1.41 13.27
C GLY A 63 -9.29 -1.84 14.70
N ARG A 64 -8.92 -3.12 14.94
CA ARG A 64 -8.33 -3.56 16.22
C ARG A 64 -7.10 -2.73 16.56
N ARG A 65 -6.31 -2.38 15.55
CA ARG A 65 -5.23 -1.41 15.64
C ARG A 65 -5.63 -0.10 14.95
N LYS A 66 -5.93 0.93 15.76
CA LYS A 66 -6.60 2.15 15.29
C LYS A 66 -5.77 3.02 14.36
N SER A 67 -4.45 3.13 14.60
CA SER A 67 -3.62 4.11 13.90
C SER A 67 -2.28 3.50 13.45
N PRO A 68 -2.06 3.33 12.13
CA PRO A 68 -0.76 2.92 11.62
C PRO A 68 0.26 4.06 11.70
N GLY A 69 1.48 3.76 12.15
CA GLY A 69 2.57 4.72 12.14
C GLY A 69 3.08 5.00 10.72
N THR A 70 3.64 6.18 10.47
CA THR A 70 4.10 6.59 9.13
C THR A 70 5.13 5.65 8.50
N LYS A 71 6.01 5.04 9.31
CA LYS A 71 6.97 4.02 8.87
C LYS A 71 6.27 2.75 8.36
N PHE A 72 5.19 2.34 9.04
CA PHE A 72 4.39 1.20 8.61
C PHE A 72 3.67 1.52 7.29
N ILE A 73 3.00 2.67 7.19
CA ILE A 73 2.30 3.11 5.97
C ILE A 73 3.26 3.13 4.78
N ARG A 74 4.46 3.69 4.94
CA ARG A 74 5.48 3.69 3.86
C ARG A 74 5.81 2.28 3.39
N LYS A 75 6.13 1.36 4.32
CA LYS A 75 6.42 -0.04 3.97
C LYS A 75 5.24 -0.73 3.29
N TRP A 76 4.03 -0.45 3.79
CA TRP A 76 2.79 -1.03 3.28
C TRP A 76 2.50 -0.58 1.84
N VAL A 77 2.61 0.73 1.54
CA VAL A 77 2.45 1.26 0.18
C VAL A 77 3.54 0.74 -0.76
N SER A 78 4.81 0.74 -0.33
CA SER A 78 5.90 0.18 -1.14
C SER A 78 5.69 -1.30 -1.45
N ALA A 79 5.14 -2.07 -0.50
CA ALA A 79 4.84 -3.49 -0.72
C ALA A 79 3.73 -3.69 -1.75
N LEU A 80 2.64 -2.90 -1.70
CA LEU A 80 1.58 -2.94 -2.72
C LEU A 80 2.12 -2.64 -4.12
N LEU A 81 2.85 -1.54 -4.28
CA LEU A 81 3.40 -1.13 -5.57
C LEU A 81 4.40 -2.16 -6.11
N ALA A 82 5.22 -2.76 -5.24
CA ALA A 82 6.15 -3.81 -5.64
C ALA A 82 5.47 -5.13 -6.03
N ILE A 83 4.27 -5.41 -5.50
CA ILE A 83 3.47 -6.57 -5.93
C ILE A 83 2.84 -6.29 -7.31
N ASP A 84 2.30 -5.08 -7.52
CA ASP A 84 1.74 -4.69 -8.82
C ASP A 84 2.80 -4.71 -9.92
N GLU A 85 3.97 -4.12 -9.66
CA GLU A 85 5.14 -4.13 -10.56
C GLU A 85 5.55 -5.55 -10.97
N ALA A 86 5.61 -6.47 -10.00
CA ALA A 86 5.93 -7.87 -10.26
C ALA A 86 4.86 -8.61 -11.07
N ARG A 87 3.63 -8.08 -11.13
CA ARG A 87 2.48 -8.62 -11.90
C ARG A 87 2.32 -7.92 -13.26
N GLY A 88 3.34 -7.18 -13.71
CA GLY A 88 3.33 -6.44 -14.98
C GLY A 88 2.85 -4.99 -14.86
N GLY A 89 2.69 -4.48 -13.63
CA GLY A 89 2.49 -3.07 -13.35
C GLY A 89 1.17 -2.48 -13.84
N ARG A 90 0.06 -3.21 -13.78
CA ARG A 90 -1.24 -2.79 -14.36
C ARG A 90 -1.76 -1.45 -13.82
N LEU A 91 -1.34 -1.04 -12.62
CA LEU A 91 -1.77 0.21 -12.00
C LEU A 91 -0.70 1.30 -12.06
N ILE A 92 0.58 0.93 -12.25
CA ILE A 92 1.71 1.87 -12.24
C ILE A 92 2.33 2.13 -13.62
N MET A 93 2.06 1.29 -14.62
CA MET A 93 2.52 1.37 -16.02
C MET A 93 1.34 1.31 -16.97
#